data_AF-A0A256WD15-F1
#
_entry.id   AF-A0A256WD15-F1
#
_cell.length_a   1.000
_cell.length_b   1.000
_cell.length_c   1.000
_cell.angle_alpha   90.00
_cell.angle_beta   90.00
_cell.angle_gamma   90.00
#
_symmetry.space_group_name_H-M   'P 1'
#
loop_
_entity.id
_entity.type
_entity.pdbx_description
1 polymer ?
#
loop_
_entity_poly.entity_id
_entity_poly.type
_entity_poly.pdbx_seq_one_letter_code
_entity_poly.pdbx_strand_id
1 'polypeptide(L)' 'MPKKKPFVLRLNPEMFERLEKWSADEFRSTNGQIEWILDQALKKAGRAKKETKPENPEE' A
#
# COMPACT_ATOMS: atom_id res chain seq x y z
N MET A 1 2.40 15.21 -4.19
CA MET A 1 2.27 13.78 -3.88
C MET A 1 3.61 13.27 -3.36
N PRO A 2 3.67 12.57 -2.21
CA PRO A 2 4.91 11.97 -1.76
C PRO A 2 5.46 11.04 -2.87
N LYS A 3 6.75 11.13 -3.17
CA LYS A 3 7.39 10.28 -4.19
C LYS A 3 7.24 8.82 -3.78
N LYS A 4 6.47 8.04 -4.55
CA LYS A 4 6.40 6.59 -4.38
C LYS A 4 7.74 5.99 -4.81
N LYS A 5 8.35 5.18 -3.94
CA LYS A 5 9.59 4.47 -4.26
C LYS A 5 9.24 3.14 -4.94
N PRO A 6 9.58 2.93 -6.23
CA PRO A 6 9.33 1.66 -6.88
C PRO A 6 10.17 0.56 -6.21
N PHE A 7 9.56 -0.60 -6.03
CA PHE A 7 10.18 -1.79 -5.43
C PHE A 7 9.68 -3.04 -6.15
N VAL A 8 10.59 -3.98 -6.41
CA VAL A 8 10.24 -5.26 -7.04
C VAL A 8 9.89 -6.27 -5.95
N LEU A 9 8.63 -6.68 -5.91
CA LEU A 9 8.14 -7.67 -4.96
C LEU A 9 8.22 -9.07 -5.57
N ARG A 10 8.85 -10.01 -4.85
CA ARG A 10 8.86 -11.43 -5.22
C ARG A 10 7.66 -12.11 -4.56
N LEU A 11 6.74 -12.62 -5.36
CA LEU A 11 5.54 -13.30 -4.90
C LEU A 11 5.45 -14.69 -5.53
N ASN A 12 4.77 -15.59 -4.83
CA ASN A 12 4.28 -16.83 -5.45
C ASN A 12 3.24 -16.44 -6.54
N PRO A 13 3.33 -16.98 -7.77
CA PRO A 13 2.36 -16.69 -8.84
C PRO A 13 0.90 -16.89 -8.43
N GLU A 14 0.57 -17.96 -7.71
CA GLU A 14 -0.79 -18.25 -7.27
C GLU A 14 -1.31 -17.16 -6.30
N MET A 15 -0.42 -16.63 -5.47
CA MET A 15 -0.76 -15.52 -4.57
C MET A 15 -1.05 -14.25 -5.36
N PHE A 16 -0.30 -14.00 -6.43
CA PHE A 16 -0.50 -12.84 -7.28
C PHE A 16 -1.85 -12.92 -8.02
N GLU A 17 -2.20 -14.06 -8.59
CA GLU A 17 -3.51 -14.27 -9.24
C GLU A 17 -4.68 -14.01 -8.28
N ARG A 18 -4.57 -14.48 -7.03
CA ARG A 18 -5.58 -14.22 -5.99
C ARG A 18 -5.68 -12.74 -5.64
N LEU A 19 -4.55 -12.02 -5.62
CA LEU A 19 -4.54 -10.57 -5.41
C LEU A 19 -5.16 -9.82 -6.59
N GLU A 20 -4.87 -10.22 -7.83
CA GLU A 20 -5.46 -9.62 -9.03
C GLU A 20 -6.98 -9.79 -9.05
N LYS A 21 -7.47 -11.01 -8.75
CA LYS A 21 -8.90 -11.28 -8.64
C LYS A 21 -9.56 -10.39 -7.58
N TRP A 22 -8.99 -10.35 -6.37
CA TRP A 22 -9.53 -9.51 -5.29
C TRP A 22 -9.54 -8.02 -5.67
N SER A 23 -8.49 -7.55 -6.36
CA SER A 23 -8.41 -6.17 -6.86
C SER A 23 -9.53 -5.87 -7.86
N ALA A 24 -9.78 -6.81 -8.78
CA ALA A 24 -10.86 -6.70 -9.77
C ALA A 24 -12.25 -6.69 -9.11
N ASP A 25 -12.47 -7.56 -8.11
CA ASP A 25 -13.72 -7.62 -7.36
C ASP A 25 -14.04 -6.29 -6.64
N GLU A 26 -13.02 -5.55 -6.20
CA GLU A 26 -13.15 -4.23 -5.57
C GLU A 26 -13.00 -3.04 -6.54
N PHE A 27 -12.98 -3.28 -7.86
CA PHE A 27 -12.75 -2.25 -8.90
C PHE A 27 -11.50 -1.39 -8.64
N ARG A 28 -10.42 -2.02 -8.14
CA ARG A 28 -9.13 -1.39 -7.83
C ARG A 28 -8.03 -1.96 -8.71
N SER A 29 -6.95 -1.18 -8.94
CA SER A 29 -5.74 -1.73 -9.53
C SER A 29 -5.00 -2.64 -8.55
N THR A 30 -4.26 -3.63 -9.05
CA THR A 30 -3.45 -4.54 -8.21
C THR A 30 -2.46 -3.78 -7.33
N ASN A 31 -1.82 -2.73 -7.85
CA ASN A 31 -0.94 -1.87 -7.06
C ASN A 31 -1.70 -1.13 -5.95
N GLY A 32 -2.89 -0.61 -6.24
CA GLY A 32 -3.73 0.03 -5.23
C GLY A 32 -4.18 -0.95 -4.14
N GLN A 33 -4.49 -2.19 -4.52
CA GLN A 33 -4.84 -3.25 -3.57
C GLN A 33 -3.68 -3.59 -2.65
N ILE A 34 -2.48 -3.76 -3.20
CA ILE A 34 -1.26 -4.04 -2.43
C ILE A 34 -0.97 -2.87 -1.47
N GLU A 35 -1.08 -1.62 -1.93
CA GLU A 35 -0.91 -0.44 -1.07
C GLU A 35 -1.89 -0.44 0.10
N TRP A 36 -3.18 -0.72 -0.16
CA TRP A 36 -4.20 -0.79 0.88
C TRP A 36 -3.92 -1.91 1.89
N ILE A 37 -3.59 -3.11 1.42
CA ILE A 37 -3.26 -4.26 2.30
C ILE A 37 -2.08 -3.91 3.20
N LEU A 38 -1.01 -3.31 2.65
CA LEU A 38 0.18 -2.93 3.40
C LEU A 38 -0.12 -1.85 4.45
N ASP A 39 -0.92 -0.83 4.10
CA ASP A 39 -1.36 0.19 5.06
C ASP A 39 -2.16 -0.42 6.21
N GLN A 40 -3.13 -1.28 5.90
CA GLN A 40 -3.91 -1.98 6.91
C GLN A 40 -3.06 -2.89 7.78
N ALA A 41 -2.10 -3.62 7.20
CA ALA A 41 -1.18 -4.47 7.93
C ALA A 41 -0.29 -3.66 8.89
N LEU A 42 0.22 -2.51 8.45
CA LEU A 42 1.01 -1.60 9.29
C LEU A 42 0.18 -1.05 10.44
N LYS A 43 -1.07 -0.62 10.18
CA LYS A 43 -2.00 -0.15 11.22
C LYS A 43 -2.29 -1.24 12.26
N LYS A 44 -2.64 -2.45 11.81
CA LYS A 44 -2.88 -3.60 12.69
C LYS A 44 -1.65 -3.99 13.51
N ALA A 45 -0.46 -3.85 12.95
CA ALA A 45 0.79 -4.11 13.65
C ALA A 45 1.23 -2.96 14.58
N GLY A 46 0.48 -1.86 14.67
CA GLY A 46 0.86 -0.67 15.44
C GLY A 46 2.09 0.07 14.86
N ARG A 47 2.39 -0.15 13.58
CA ARG A 47 3.56 0.40 12.86
C ARG A 47 3.19 1.47 11.84
N ALA A 48 1.92 1.83 11.74
CA ALA A 48 1.53 3.00 10.98
C ALA A 48 2.21 4.22 11.61
N LYS A 49 2.88 5.03 10.78
CA LYS A 49 3.46 6.30 11.22
C LYS A 49 2.33 7.09 11.90
N LYS A 50 2.53 7.50 13.16
CA LYS A 50 1.70 8.57 13.73
C LYS A 50 1.83 9.73 12.76
N GLU A 51 0.71 10.35 12.38
CA GLU A 51 0.71 11.58 11.60
C GLU A 51 1.43 12.66 12.41
N THR A 52 2.76 12.71 12.31
CA THR A 52 3.49 13.94 12.53
C THR A 52 3.07 14.81 11.36
N LYS A 53 2.07 15.68 11.58
CA LYS A 53 1.76 16.79 10.69
C LYS A 53 3.09 17.34 10.16
N PRO A 54 3.27 17.49 8.84
CA PRO A 54 4.35 18.33 8.38
C PRO A 54 4.03 19.73 8.91
N GLU A 55 4.79 20.16 9.91
CA GLU A 55 4.99 21.59 10.14
C GLU A 55 5.46 22.12 8.79
N ASN A 56 4.63 22.93 8.13
CA ASN A 56 5.09 23.80 7.07
C ASN A 56 6.24 24.61 7.66
N PRO A 57 7.48 24.54 7.15
CA PRO A 57 8.27 25.75 7.11
C PRO A 57 7.68 26.57 5.96
N GLU A 58 6.97 27.63 6.32
CA GLU A 58 6.79 28.76 5.42
C GLU A 58 8.18 29.19 4.93
N GLU A 59 8.38 29.16 3.60
CA GLU A 59 9.24 30.07 2.83
C GLU A 59 8.82 30.05 1.35
#